data_AF-U7QAH9-F1
#
_entry.id   AF-U7QAH9-F1
#
_cell.length_a   1.000
_cell.length_b   1.000
_cell.length_c   1.000
_cell.angle_alpha   90.00
_cell.angle_beta   90.00
_cell.angle_gamma   90.00
#
_symmetry.space_group_name_H-M   'P 1'
#
loop_
_entity.id
_entity.type
_entity.pdbx_description
1 polymer ?
#
loop_
_entity_poly.entity_id
_entity_poly.type
_entity_poly.pdbx_seq_one_letter_code
_entity_poly.pdbx_strand_id
1 'polypeptide(L)'
;MSNLGDMQSLASSISAMTSPFRNYLNDLYEKYKSFNDGAIADYIPELTLAKPEWFGICVVTTDGQMFEVGECDQLFTIQSISKAFVFGLALEDHGREYVNSKV
;
A
#
# COMPACT_ATOMS: atom_id res chain seq x y z
N MET A 1 11.93 -27.57 11.06
CA MET A 1 10.62 -26.96 11.39
C MET A 1 10.19 -25.90 10.35
N SER A 2 10.83 -25.82 9.18
CA SER A 2 10.56 -24.80 8.14
C SER A 2 9.43 -25.16 7.15
N ASN A 3 9.12 -26.44 6.96
CA ASN A 3 8.28 -26.88 5.83
C ASN A 3 6.77 -26.63 5.99
N LEU A 4 6.27 -26.43 7.21
CA LEU A 4 4.84 -26.26 7.49
C LEU A 4 4.39 -24.80 7.33
N GLY A 5 5.26 -23.83 7.68
CA GLY A 5 5.00 -22.40 7.48
C GLY A 5 4.95 -22.02 6.00
N ASP A 6 5.83 -22.62 5.19
CA ASP A 6 5.87 -22.42 3.75
C ASP A 6 4.59 -22.92 3.07
N MET A 7 4.09 -24.11 3.46
CA MET A 7 2.85 -24.65 2.92
C MET A 7 1.61 -23.82 3.30
N GLN A 8 1.57 -23.30 4.53
CA GLN A 8 0.49 -22.44 4.99
C GLN A 8 0.49 -21.10 4.24
N SER A 9 1.68 -20.51 4.04
CA SER A 9 1.85 -19.29 3.24
C SER A 9 1.37 -19.50 1.80
N LEU A 10 1.79 -20.60 1.16
CA LEU A 10 1.35 -20.95 -0.19
C LEU A 10 -0.16 -21.13 -0.29
N ALA A 11 -0.78 -21.82 0.68
CA ALA A 11 -2.23 -22.01 0.71
C ALA A 11 -2.99 -20.67 0.85
N SER A 12 -2.50 -19.77 1.71
CA SER A 12 -3.05 -18.42 1.87
C SER A 12 -2.92 -17.59 0.59
N SER A 13 -1.77 -17.64 -0.09
CA SER A 13 -1.55 -16.96 -1.37
C SER A 13 -2.47 -17.48 -2.47
N ILE A 14 -2.67 -18.81 -2.56
CA ILE A 14 -3.61 -19.41 -3.53
C ILE A 14 -5.04 -18.95 -3.24
N SER A 15 -5.47 -19.00 -1.98
CA SER A 15 -6.80 -18.55 -1.58
C SER A 15 -7.02 -17.07 -1.90
N ALA A 16 -6.00 -16.23 -1.69
CA ALA A 16 -6.07 -14.81 -2.03
C ALA A 16 -6.17 -14.59 -3.55
N MET A 17 -5.42 -15.37 -4.34
CA MET A 17 -5.42 -15.32 -5.79
C MET A 17 -6.75 -15.74 -6.42
N THR A 18 -7.47 -16.71 -5.83
CA THR A 18 -8.76 -17.18 -6.35
C THR A 18 -9.97 -16.53 -5.68
N SER A 19 -9.76 -15.53 -4.82
CA SER A 19 -10.82 -14.93 -4.00
C SER A 19 -11.76 -14.03 -4.82
N PRO A 20 -13.08 -14.05 -4.56
CA PRO A 20 -14.01 -13.03 -5.06
C PRO A 20 -13.58 -11.60 -4.74
N PHE A 21 -12.86 -11.41 -3.63
CA PHE A 21 -12.32 -10.10 -3.25
C PHE A 21 -11.27 -9.61 -4.25
N ARG A 22 -10.39 -10.50 -4.74
CA ARG A 22 -9.43 -10.14 -5.79
C ARG A 22 -10.14 -9.75 -7.08
N ASN A 23 -11.19 -10.45 -7.47
CA ASN A 23 -11.98 -10.11 -8.65
C ASN A 23 -12.60 -8.71 -8.51
N TYR A 24 -13.12 -8.38 -7.33
CA TYR A 24 -13.63 -7.04 -7.05
C TYR A 24 -12.53 -5.97 -7.15
N LEU A 25 -11.34 -6.22 -6.61
CA LEU A 25 -10.20 -5.30 -6.78
C LEU A 25 -9.82 -5.15 -8.25
N ASN A 26 -9.85 -6.23 -9.03
CA ASN A 26 -9.60 -6.19 -10.46
C ASN A 26 -10.65 -5.36 -11.21
N ASP A 27 -11.93 -5.47 -10.86
CA ASP A 27 -12.99 -4.65 -11.44
C ASP A 27 -12.79 -3.16 -11.15
N LEU A 28 -12.34 -2.82 -9.93
CA LEU A 28 -11.97 -1.45 -9.57
C LEU A 28 -10.75 -0.98 -10.38
N TYR A 29 -9.72 -1.82 -10.48
CA TYR A 29 -8.53 -1.52 -11.26
C TYR A 29 -8.90 -1.22 -12.72
N GLU A 30 -9.65 -2.10 -13.38
CA GLU A 30 -10.10 -1.93 -14.76
C GLU A 30 -10.97 -0.68 -14.95
N LYS A 31 -11.83 -0.37 -13.97
CA LYS A 31 -12.68 0.82 -13.99
C LYS A 31 -11.89 2.13 -13.95
N TYR A 32 -10.78 2.16 -13.20
CA TYR A 32 -10.07 3.41 -12.90
C TYR A 32 -8.72 3.55 -13.58
N LYS A 33 -8.11 2.48 -14.13
CA LYS A 33 -6.77 2.54 -14.74
C LYS A 33 -6.63 3.50 -15.93
N SER A 34 -7.74 3.89 -16.56
CA SER A 34 -7.75 4.84 -17.68
C SER A 34 -7.95 6.29 -17.25
N PHE A 35 -8.19 6.57 -15.96
CA PHE A 35 -8.33 7.92 -15.43
C PHE A 35 -6.95 8.56 -15.25
N ASN A 36 -6.47 9.24 -16.29
CA ASN A 36 -5.16 9.89 -16.32
C ASN A 36 -5.22 11.40 -16.04
N ASP A 37 -6.21 11.84 -15.27
CA ASP A 37 -6.35 13.24 -14.89
C ASP A 37 -5.26 13.64 -13.87
N GLY A 38 -4.95 14.94 -13.79
CA GLY A 38 -3.94 15.48 -12.89
C GLY A 38 -2.57 15.66 -13.55
N ALA A 39 -1.56 15.97 -12.74
CA ALA A 39 -0.19 16.20 -13.20
C ALA A 39 0.81 15.55 -12.23
N ILE A 40 1.89 15.02 -12.77
CA ILE A 40 3.02 14.52 -11.97
C ILE A 40 3.65 15.71 -11.23
N ALA A 41 3.95 15.51 -9.95
CA ALA A 41 4.64 16.49 -9.13
C ALA A 41 6.07 16.74 -9.65
N ASP A 42 6.43 18.00 -9.84
CA ASP A 42 7.69 18.42 -10.49
C ASP A 42 8.61 19.27 -9.61
N TYR A 43 8.17 19.62 -8.40
CA TYR A 43 8.94 20.43 -7.46
C TYR A 43 10.14 19.68 -6.84
N ILE A 44 10.18 18.35 -6.94
CA ILE A 44 11.32 17.49 -6.61
C ILE A 44 11.69 16.72 -7.88
N PRO A 45 12.92 16.84 -8.41
CA PRO A 45 13.32 16.19 -9.67
C PRO A 45 13.04 14.69 -9.71
N GLU A 46 13.25 13.97 -8.62
CA GLU A 46 13.04 12.52 -8.53
C GLU A 46 11.57 12.12 -8.68
N LEU A 47 10.61 13.00 -8.34
CA LEU A 47 9.18 12.73 -8.52
C LEU A 47 8.76 12.74 -9.99
N THR A 48 9.50 13.45 -10.84
CA THR A 48 9.22 13.52 -12.28
C THR A 48 9.45 12.19 -13.01
N LEU A 49 10.13 11.24 -12.37
CA LEU A 49 10.37 9.89 -12.89
C LEU A 49 9.11 9.02 -12.85
N ALA A 50 8.07 9.44 -12.11
CA ALA A 50 6.79 8.75 -12.08
C ALA A 50 6.07 8.81 -13.43
N LYS A 51 5.43 7.71 -13.81
CA LYS A 51 4.64 7.65 -15.04
C LYS A 51 3.14 7.73 -14.75
N PRO A 52 2.34 8.49 -15.51
CA PRO A 52 0.89 8.60 -15.29
C PRO A 52 0.14 7.27 -15.31
N GLU A 53 0.66 6.28 -16.04
CA GLU A 53 0.08 4.93 -16.12
C GLU A 53 0.34 4.05 -14.88
N TRP A 54 1.18 4.49 -13.94
CA TRP A 54 1.44 3.72 -12.73
C TRP A 54 0.23 3.76 -11.81
N PHE A 55 -0.49 2.64 -11.77
CA PHE A 55 -1.65 2.44 -10.93
C PHE A 55 -1.64 1.02 -10.37
N GLY A 56 -1.81 0.90 -9.05
CA GLY A 56 -1.83 -0.36 -8.35
C GLY A 56 -2.70 -0.28 -7.09
N ILE A 57 -3.32 -1.40 -6.74
CA ILE A 57 -4.12 -1.55 -5.52
C ILE A 57 -3.59 -2.77 -4.76
N CYS A 58 -3.04 -2.54 -3.59
CA CYS A 58 -2.58 -3.59 -2.66
C CYS A 58 -3.40 -3.52 -1.37
N VAL A 59 -3.93 -4.67 -0.94
CA VAL A 59 -4.65 -4.82 0.33
C VAL A 59 -4.01 -5.94 1.13
N VAL A 60 -3.67 -5.64 2.39
CA VAL A 60 -3.18 -6.61 3.36
C VAL A 60 -4.15 -6.66 4.53
N THR A 61 -4.67 -7.85 4.84
CA THR A 61 -5.60 -8.09 5.95
C THR A 61 -4.86 -8.29 7.26
N THR A 62 -5.56 -8.22 8.39
CA THR A 62 -4.96 -8.39 9.73
C THR A 62 -4.44 -9.79 10.01
N ASP A 63 -4.91 -10.80 9.26
CA ASP A 63 -4.39 -12.17 9.25
C ASP A 63 -3.29 -12.41 8.19
N GLY A 64 -2.85 -11.35 7.51
CA GLY A 64 -1.69 -11.36 6.62
C GLY A 64 -1.97 -11.85 5.20
N GLN A 65 -3.23 -11.98 4.78
CA GLN A 65 -3.55 -12.23 3.37
C GLN A 65 -3.31 -10.97 2.54
N MET A 66 -2.69 -11.15 1.38
CA MET A 66 -2.32 -10.06 0.48
C MET A 66 -3.05 -10.20 -0.85
N PHE A 67 -3.63 -9.10 -1.34
CA PHE A 67 -4.36 -9.03 -2.60
C PHE A 67 -3.87 -7.84 -3.41
N GLU A 68 -3.34 -8.11 -4.60
CA GLU A 68 -2.67 -7.09 -5.43
C GLU A 68 -3.17 -7.10 -6.88
N VAL A 69 -3.45 -5.92 -7.43
CA VAL A 69 -3.79 -5.73 -8.85
C VAL A 69 -3.09 -4.48 -9.40
N GLY A 70 -2.59 -4.53 -10.64
CA GLY A 70 -1.80 -3.44 -11.23
C GLY A 70 -0.34 -3.41 -10.77
N GLU A 71 0.29 -2.24 -10.84
CA GLU A 71 1.73 -2.02 -10.63
C GLU A 71 2.10 -1.90 -9.13
N CYS A 72 1.87 -2.96 -8.35
CA CYS A 72 2.07 -2.93 -6.89
C CYS A 72 3.54 -2.99 -6.43
N ASP A 73 4.43 -3.56 -7.25
CA ASP A 73 5.86 -3.69 -6.95
C ASP A 73 6.66 -2.41 -7.27
N GLN A 74 6.03 -1.39 -7.88
CA GLN A 74 6.69 -0.16 -8.25
C GLN A 74 7.02 0.66 -7.00
N LEU A 75 8.32 0.83 -6.74
CA LEU A 75 8.80 1.62 -5.61
C LEU A 75 8.56 3.12 -5.85
N PHE A 76 8.10 3.80 -4.80
CA PHE A 76 7.96 5.25 -4.74
C PHE A 76 8.22 5.76 -3.31
N THR A 77 8.49 7.05 -3.18
CA THR A 77 8.72 7.68 -1.87
C THR A 77 7.42 7.79 -1.08
N ILE A 78 7.43 7.49 0.22
CA ILE A 78 6.21 7.56 1.07
C ILE A 78 5.65 8.98 1.25
N GLN A 79 6.48 10.03 1.08
CA GLN A 79 6.04 11.43 1.22
C GLN A 79 5.23 11.68 2.50
N SER A 80 4.13 12.43 2.46
CA SER A 80 3.32 12.76 3.63
C SER A 80 2.70 11.56 4.34
N ILE A 81 2.67 10.36 3.74
CA ILE A 81 2.27 9.13 4.43
C ILE A 81 3.19 8.88 5.65
N SER A 82 4.46 9.29 5.57
CA SER A 82 5.43 9.23 6.69
C SER A 82 4.92 9.88 7.98
N LYS A 83 4.08 10.92 7.89
CA LYS A 83 3.61 11.69 9.05
C LYS A 83 2.83 10.83 10.03
N ALA A 84 2.04 9.87 9.55
CA ALA A 84 1.28 8.97 10.41
C ALA A 84 2.21 8.08 11.25
N PHE A 85 3.27 7.54 10.64
CA PHE A 85 4.26 6.71 11.30
C PHE A 85 5.09 7.51 12.32
N VAL A 86 5.59 8.69 11.91
CA VAL A 86 6.35 9.57 12.81
C VAL A 86 5.50 10.05 13.98
N PHE A 87 4.22 10.36 13.73
CA PHE A 87 3.29 10.72 14.79
C PHE A 87 3.03 9.55 15.76
N GLY A 88 2.85 8.34 15.24
CA GLY A 88 2.72 7.12 16.05
C GLY A 88 3.93 6.90 16.96
N LEU A 89 5.14 7.06 16.42
CA LEU A 89 6.38 6.97 17.19
C LEU A 89 6.47 8.04 18.28
N ALA A 90 6.13 9.30 17.96
CA ALA A 90 6.13 10.37 18.95
C ALA A 90 5.13 10.11 20.09
N LEU A 91 3.96 9.53 19.78
CA LEU A 91 2.97 9.13 20.79
C LEU A 91 3.48 8.01 21.69
N GLU A 92 4.21 7.04 21.12
CA GLU A 92 4.83 5.94 21.86
C GLU A 92 5.93 6.46 22.80
N ASP A 93 6.79 7.36 22.31
CA ASP A 93 7.95 7.86 23.05
C ASP A 93 7.60 8.88 24.15
N HIS A 94 6.57 9.71 23.92
CA HIS A 94 6.28 10.87 24.78
C HIS A 94 4.88 10.92 25.36
N GLY A 95 3.99 10.02 24.93
CA GLY A 95 2.60 10.01 25.36
C GLY A 95 1.74 11.09 24.69
N ARG A 96 0.43 10.83 24.67
CA ARG A 96 -0.55 11.64 23.93
C ARG A 96 -0.64 13.09 24.40
N GLU A 97 -0.67 13.34 25.71
CA GLU A 97 -0.84 14.71 26.24
C GLU A 97 0.30 15.63 25.83
N TYR A 98 1.54 15.16 25.95
CA TYR A 98 2.71 15.94 25.56
C TYR A 98 2.71 16.23 24.06
N VAL A 99 2.53 15.22 23.21
CA VAL A 99 2.55 15.40 21.75
C VAL A 99 1.46 16.36 21.30
N ASN A 100 0.25 16.24 21.84
CA ASN A 100 -0.86 17.15 21.51
C ASN A 100 -0.62 18.60 21.92
N SER A 101 0.27 18.86 22.89
CA SER A 101 0.65 20.24 23.27
C SER A 101 1.60 20.91 22.26
N LYS A 102 2.12 20.17 21.27
CA LYS A 102 3.12 20.63 20.29
C LYS A 102 2.56 20.82 18.88
N VAL A 103 1.29 20.47 18.66
CA VAL A 103 0.61 20.50 17.36
C VAL A 103 -0.65 21.35 17.40
#